data_AF-A0A183KCN7-F1
#
_entry.id   AF-A0A183KCN7-F1
#
_cell.length_a   1.000
_cell.length_b   1.000
_cell.length_c   1.000
_cell.angle_alpha   90.00
_cell.angle_beta   90.00
_cell.angle_gamma   90.00
#
_symmetry.space_group_name_H-M   'P 1'
#
loop_
_entity.id
_entity.type
_entity.pdbx_description
1 polymer ?
#
loop_
_entity_poly.entity_id
_entity_poly.type
_entity_poly.pdbx_seq_one_letter_code
_entity_poly.pdbx_strand_id
1 'polypeptide(L)'
;MKNSVDARLRDQQAGFRKDRSYTDQIATLRIIVEQSIEWNSSLYINFIDYEKAFDSVNRTTLWKLLRYYGVPQKIVTIIQN
;
A
#
# COMPACT_ATOMS: atom_id res chain seq x y z
N MET A 1 12.93 -8.66 -9.44
CA MET A 1 11.82 -8.54 -8.47
C MET A 1 11.60 -7.10 -8.04
N LYS A 2 12.59 -6.45 -7.43
CA LYS A 2 12.47 -5.07 -6.92
C LYS A 2 11.89 -4.08 -7.94
N ASN A 3 12.41 -4.09 -9.17
CA ASN A 3 12.03 -3.08 -10.17
C ASN A 3 10.66 -3.32 -10.84
N SER A 4 10.11 -4.54 -10.83
CA SER A 4 8.90 -4.85 -11.59
C SER A 4 7.62 -4.49 -10.83
N VAL A 5 7.62 -4.67 -9.51
CA VAL A 5 6.50 -4.33 -8.63
C VAL A 5 6.62 -2.90 -8.13
N ASP A 6 7.78 -2.48 -7.59
CA ASP A 6 7.92 -1.15 -6.97
C ASP A 6 7.65 0.00 -7.94
N ALA A 7 8.00 -0.16 -9.23
CA ALA A 7 7.74 0.86 -10.26
C ALA A 7 6.25 1.02 -10.60
N ARG A 8 5.40 0.04 -10.22
CA ARG A 8 3.95 0.07 -10.44
C ARG A 8 3.16 0.42 -9.18
N LEU A 9 3.80 0.43 -8.01
CA LEU A 9 3.16 0.86 -6.77
C LEU A 9 2.99 2.38 -6.76
N ARG A 10 1.91 2.84 -6.13
CA ARG A 10 1.65 4.28 -5.93
C ARG A 10 2.74 4.89 -5.05
N ASP A 11 3.10 6.14 -5.31
CA ASP A 11 4.06 6.87 -4.49
C ASP A 11 3.60 7.08 -3.05
N GLN A 12 2.28 7.14 -2.85
CA GLN A 12 1.64 7.24 -1.54
C GLN A 12 1.67 5.92 -0.75
N GLN A 13 2.10 4.79 -1.33
CA GLN A 13 2.30 3.58 -0.55
C GLN A 13 3.68 3.64 0.11
N ALA A 14 3.74 3.88 1.42
CA ALA A 14 4.99 3.83 2.19
C ALA A 14 5.26 2.43 2.75
N GLY A 15 4.20 1.67 3.05
CA GLY A 15 4.33 0.38 3.73
C GLY A 15 5.04 -0.69 2.90
N PHE A 16 5.91 -1.44 3.56
CA PHE A 16 6.74 -2.50 2.98
C PHE A 16 7.61 -2.07 1.80
N ARG A 17 7.89 -0.76 1.66
CA ARG A 17 8.80 -0.23 0.63
C ARG A 17 10.12 0.20 1.25
N LYS A 18 11.21 -0.17 0.58
CA LYS A 18 12.54 0.31 0.97
C LYS A 18 12.59 1.83 0.84
N ASP A 19 13.25 2.48 1.79
CA ASP A 19 13.56 3.92 1.76
C ASP A 19 12.30 4.82 1.78
N ARG A 20 11.16 4.30 2.28
CA ARG A 20 9.92 5.06 2.52
C ARG A 20 9.52 4.95 4.00
N SER A 21 9.06 6.06 4.58
CA SER A 21 8.56 6.15 5.96
C SER A 21 7.11 6.64 5.99
N TYR A 22 6.38 6.24 7.03
CA TYR A 22 5.02 6.75 7.31
C TYR A 22 5.03 8.15 7.94
N THR A 23 6.19 8.65 8.36
CA THR A 23 6.33 9.97 9.03
C THR A 23 5.73 11.09 8.19
N ASP A 24 6.03 11.13 6.89
CA ASP A 24 5.53 12.17 5.98
C ASP A 24 4.01 12.10 5.80
N GLN A 25 3.44 10.90 5.82
CA GLN A 25 1.99 10.69 5.71
C GLN A 25 1.26 11.20 6.96
N ILE A 26 1.82 10.90 8.14
CA ILE A 26 1.29 11.39 9.42
C ILE A 26 1.40 12.91 9.50
N ALA A 27 2.56 13.47 9.10
CA ALA A 27 2.75 14.92 9.06
C ALA A 27 1.76 15.59 8.09
N THR A 28 1.56 15.02 6.90
CA THR A 28 0.58 15.51 5.92
C THR A 28 -0.84 15.50 6.49
N LEU A 29 -1.26 14.41 7.12
CA LEU A 29 -2.58 14.32 7.75
C LEU A 29 -2.75 15.38 8.85
N ARG A 30 -1.73 15.57 9.69
CA ARG A 30 -1.71 16.59 10.74
C ARG A 30 -1.88 17.99 10.16
N ILE A 31 -1.16 18.31 9.10
CA ILE A 31 -1.25 19.61 8.40
C ILE A 31 -2.67 19.83 7.84
N ILE A 32 -3.28 18.82 7.21
CA ILE A 32 -4.66 18.93 6.68
C ILE A 32 -5.66 19.20 7.80
N VAL A 33 -5.51 18.52 8.94
CA VAL A 33 -6.36 18.74 10.13
C VAL A 33 -6.17 20.16 10.67
N GLU A 34 -4.93 20.60 10.85
CA GLU A 34 -4.60 21.94 11.36
C GLU A 34 -5.17 23.04 10.45
N GLN A 35 -5.00 22.94 9.14
CA GLN A 35 -5.57 23.89 8.18
C GLN A 35 -7.09 23.89 8.23
N SER A 36 -7.73 22.73 8.34
CA SER A 36 -9.19 22.69 8.38
C SER A 36 -9.77 23.41 9.60
N ILE A 37 -9.06 23.32 10.74
CA ILE A 37 -9.39 24.06 11.96
C ILE A 37 -9.16 25.57 11.76
N GLU A 38 -8.02 25.96 11.20
CA GLU A 38 -7.66 27.36 10.96
C GLU A 38 -8.68 28.08 10.06
N TRP A 39 -9.16 27.40 9.02
CA TRP A 39 -10.09 27.95 8.05
C TRP A 39 -11.57 27.72 8.42
N ASN A 40 -11.84 27.14 9.59
CA ASN A 40 -13.19 26.75 10.04
C ASN A 40 -13.98 25.96 8.98
N SER A 41 -13.28 25.07 8.27
CA SER A 41 -13.87 24.23 7.21
C SER A 41 -14.20 22.84 7.74
N SER A 42 -15.30 22.25 7.26
CA SER A 42 -15.64 20.87 7.60
C SER A 42 -14.64 19.87 6.98
N LEU A 43 -14.09 18.99 7.81
CA LEU A 43 -13.19 17.92 7.40
C LEU A 43 -13.75 16.56 7.83
N TYR A 44 -13.73 15.58 6.92
CA TYR A 44 -14.12 14.19 7.20
C TYR A 44 -12.95 13.27 6.86
N ILE A 45 -12.60 12.38 7.79
CA ILE A 45 -11.48 11.43 7.64
C ILE A 45 -12.01 10.02 7.88
N ASN A 46 -11.71 9.11 6.94
CA ASN A 46 -12.07 7.70 7.05
C ASN A 46 -10.80 6.85 7.23
N PHE A 47 -10.75 6.09 8.31
CA PHE A 47 -9.72 5.09 8.54
C PHE A 47 -10.26 3.72 8.13
N ILE A 48 -9.59 3.08 7.18
CA ILE A 48 -9.98 1.77 6.64
C ILE A 48 -8.87 0.78 6.99
N ASP A 49 -9.23 -0.30 7.66
CA ASP A 49 -8.33 -1.41 7.97
C ASP A 49 -8.96 -2.75 7.58
N TYR A 50 -8.11 -3.72 7.26
CA TYR A 50 -8.55 -5.07 6.88
C TYR A 50 -8.33 -6.03 8.04
N GLU A 51 -9.41 -6.65 8.51
CA GLU A 51 -9.29 -7.77 9.46
C GLU A 51 -8.53 -8.93 8.81
N LYS A 52 -7.45 -9.37 9.46
CA LYS A 52 -6.61 -10.50 9.03
C LYS A 52 -6.24 -10.41 7.53
N ALA A 53 -5.65 -9.27 7.14
CA ALA A 53 -5.36 -8.94 5.75
C ALA A 53 -4.60 -10.03 4.97
N PHE A 54 -3.72 -10.80 5.60
CA PHE A 54 -2.98 -11.88 4.92
C PHE A 54 -3.79 -13.18 4.79
N ASP A 55 -4.68 -13.46 5.74
CA ASP A 55 -5.52 -14.66 5.73
C ASP A 55 -6.70 -14.53 4.77
N SER A 56 -7.21 -13.30 4.58
CA SER A 56 -8.37 -13.02 3.74
C SER A 56 -8.06 -12.89 2.24
N VAL A 57 -6.78 -12.85 1.84
CA VAL A 57 -6.38 -12.68 0.43
C VAL A 57 -6.65 -13.96 -0.38
N ASN A 58 -7.37 -13.80 -1.50
CA ASN A 58 -7.54 -14.87 -2.48
C ASN A 58 -6.21 -15.23 -3.15
N ARG A 59 -5.65 -16.38 -2.76
CA ARG A 59 -4.33 -16.86 -3.25
C ARG A 59 -4.30 -17.03 -4.78
N THR A 60 -5.36 -17.56 -5.40
CA THR A 60 -5.44 -17.74 -6.85
C THR A 60 -5.31 -16.40 -7.59
N THR A 61 -5.98 -15.36 -7.10
CA THR A 61 -5.86 -14.00 -7.63
C THR A 61 -4.48 -13.42 -7.37
N LEU A 62 -3.92 -13.60 -6.18
CA LEU A 62 -2.57 -13.13 -5.85
C LEU A 62 -1.52 -13.68 -6.83
N TRP A 63 -1.56 -14.97 -7.14
CA TRP A 63 -0.62 -15.58 -8.09
C TRP A 63 -0.75 -15.02 -9.51
N LYS A 64 -1.98 -14.75 -9.97
CA LYS A 64 -2.22 -14.10 -11.25
C LYS A 64 -1.65 -12.68 -11.27
N LEU A 65 -1.84 -11.93 -10.19
CA LEU A 65 -1.33 -10.57 -10.04
C LEU A 65 0.20 -10.55 -10.06
N LEU A 66 0.88 -11.41 -9.30
CA LEU A 66 2.35 -11.44 -9.29
C LEU A 66 2.93 -11.65 -10.69
N ARG A 67 2.35 -12.55 -11.49
CA ARG A 67 2.75 -12.75 -12.89
C ARG A 67 2.46 -11.53 -13.76
N TYR A 68 1.30 -10.91 -13.58
CA TYR A 68 0.93 -9.67 -14.28
C TYR A 68 1.89 -8.51 -13.96
N TYR A 69 2.39 -8.44 -12.72
CA TYR A 69 3.42 -7.50 -12.28
C TYR A 69 4.86 -7.91 -12.67
N GLY A 70 5.02 -8.94 -13.51
CA GLY A 70 6.31 -9.34 -14.06
C GLY A 70 7.18 -10.16 -13.11
N VAL A 71 6.62 -10.72 -12.04
CA VAL A 71 7.34 -11.68 -11.20
C VAL A 71 7.50 -12.99 -11.98
N PRO A 72 8.74 -13.50 -12.16
CA PRO A 72 8.99 -14.71 -12.92
C PRO A 72 8.20 -15.91 -12.41
N GLN A 73 7.66 -16.71 -13.34
CA GLN A 73 6.86 -17.91 -13.03
C GLN A 73 7.58 -18.85 -12.05
N LYS A 74 8.90 -19.03 -12.21
CA LYS A 74 9.70 -19.87 -11.30
C LYS A 74 9.60 -19.42 -9.84
N ILE A 75 9.61 -18.12 -9.58
CA ILE A 75 9.48 -17.57 -8.22
C ILE A 75 8.05 -17.77 -7.71
N VAL A 76 7.05 -17.50 -8.56
CA VAL A 76 5.64 -17.70 -8.20
C VAL A 76 5.37 -19.16 -7.83
N THR A 77 5.94 -20.13 -8.56
CA THR A 77 5.80 -21.55 -8.25
C THR A 77 6.47 -21.94 -6.93
N ILE A 78 7.60 -21.32 -6.56
CA ILE A 78 8.27 -21.57 -5.28
C ILE A 78 7.42 -21.13 -4.09
N ILE A 79 6.80 -19.94 -4.17
CA ILE A 79 5.98 -19.38 -3.09
C ILE A 79 4.54 -19.90 -3.05
N GLN A 80 4.11 -20.60 -4.09
CA GLN A 80 2.79 -21.22 -4.19
C GLN A 80 2.68 -22.51 -3.37
N ASN A 81 3.80 -23.21 -3.18
CA ASN A 81 3.91 -24.43 -2.38
C ASN A 81 3.94 -24.10 -0.89
#